data_AF-A7RUN3-F1
#
_entry.id   AF-A7RUN3-F1
#
_cell.length_a   1.000
_cell.length_b   1.000
_cell.length_c   1.000
_cell.angle_alpha   90.00
_cell.angle_beta   90.00
_cell.angle_gamma   90.00
#
_symmetry.space_group_name_H-M   'P 1'
#
loop_
_entity.id
_entity.type
_entity.pdbx_description
1 polymer ?
#
loop_
_entity_poly.entity_id
_entity_poly.type
_entity_poly.pdbx_seq_one_letter_code
_entity_poly.pdbx_strand_id
1 'polypeptide(L)'
;MDKQNVNGDKIVRSNHERLVCFSADEEIANQQKDSPLKLRSTSSWKKRDTKLWDIIAEIVKLCMYPAPLNPFTVDFKYFEGLPSGERLIATGAMASFLQKVVTSGEHAYNARVLDDLGELTRRHFKDLQTFTRQSHSAGANSQSYQVPPQQETLYHQSGPLPPYSSQYQTQ
;
A
#
# COMPACT_ATOMS: atom_id res chain seq x y z
N MET A 1 26.42 0.19 -10.64
CA MET A 1 25.90 -0.92 -9.82
C MET A 1 24.41 -0.68 -9.71
N ASP A 2 23.57 -1.42 -10.46
CA ASP A 2 22.11 -1.51 -10.26
C ASP A 2 21.61 -2.76 -11.01
N LYS A 3 21.88 -3.93 -10.43
CA LYS A 3 21.37 -5.21 -10.93
C LYS A 3 20.15 -5.61 -10.11
N GLN A 4 18.95 -5.11 -10.44
CA GLN A 4 17.74 -5.65 -9.81
C GLN A 4 16.44 -5.59 -10.62
N ASN A 5 16.42 -5.13 -11.89
CA ASN A 5 15.18 -5.07 -12.68
C ASN A 5 15.26 -5.79 -14.04
N VAL A 6 15.78 -7.03 -14.08
CA VAL A 6 15.91 -7.78 -15.34
C VAL A 6 14.88 -8.91 -15.49
N ASN A 7 14.26 -9.36 -14.39
CA ASN A 7 13.34 -10.50 -14.44
C ASN A 7 11.90 -10.13 -14.80
N GLY A 8 11.37 -9.00 -14.31
CA GLY A 8 10.00 -8.56 -14.61
C GLY A 8 9.81 -8.21 -16.08
N ASP A 9 10.75 -7.44 -16.64
CA ASP A 9 10.79 -7.02 -18.04
C ASP A 9 10.81 -8.22 -19.01
N LYS A 10 11.47 -9.33 -18.64
CA LYS A 10 11.51 -10.53 -19.47
C LYS A 10 10.17 -11.24 -19.55
N ILE A 11 9.39 -11.29 -18.48
CA ILE A 11 8.08 -11.96 -18.47
C ILE A 11 7.09 -11.18 -19.34
N VAL A 12 7.06 -9.84 -19.19
CA VAL A 12 6.15 -8.99 -19.95
C VAL A 12 6.50 -9.01 -21.44
N ARG A 13 7.79 -8.87 -21.79
CA ARG A 13 8.23 -8.93 -23.21
C ARG A 13 8.05 -10.31 -23.84
N SER A 14 8.36 -11.39 -23.11
CA SER A 14 8.20 -12.76 -23.62
C SER A 14 6.72 -13.13 -23.82
N ASN A 15 5.84 -12.73 -22.90
CA ASN A 15 4.41 -12.96 -23.08
C ASN A 15 3.81 -12.04 -24.14
N HIS A 16 4.32 -10.82 -24.30
CA HIS A 16 3.93 -9.95 -25.41
C HIS A 16 4.25 -10.58 -26.77
N GLU A 17 5.48 -11.07 -26.97
CA GLU A 17 5.89 -11.79 -28.19
C GLU A 17 4.96 -12.98 -28.46
N ARG A 18 4.63 -13.75 -27.42
CA ARG A 18 3.69 -14.87 -27.53
C ARG A 18 2.28 -14.43 -27.96
N LEU A 19 1.73 -13.37 -27.35
CA LEU A 19 0.39 -12.86 -27.65
C LEU A 19 0.30 -12.29 -29.07
N VAL A 20 1.36 -11.64 -29.54
CA VAL A 20 1.46 -11.11 -30.89
C VAL A 20 1.55 -12.26 -31.91
N CYS A 21 2.34 -13.30 -31.65
CA CYS A 21 2.42 -14.49 -32.50
C CYS A 21 1.11 -15.30 -32.60
N PHE A 22 0.24 -15.28 -31.59
CA PHE A 22 -1.07 -15.94 -31.66
C PHE A 22 -2.08 -15.19 -32.55
N SER A 23 -1.79 -13.93 -32.91
CA SER A 23 -2.75 -13.02 -33.56
C SER A 23 -2.46 -12.81 -35.05
N ALA A 24 -1.32 -13.26 -35.56
CA ALA A 24 -0.77 -12.84 -36.84
C ALA A 24 0.15 -13.91 -37.47
N ASP A 25 0.20 -13.98 -38.81
CA ASP A 25 1.24 -14.70 -39.56
C ASP A 25 2.63 -14.24 -39.09
N GLU A 26 3.63 -15.13 -39.06
CA GLU A 26 4.96 -14.88 -38.46
C GLU A 26 5.62 -13.55 -38.89
N GLU A 27 5.37 -13.12 -40.13
CA GLU A 27 5.92 -11.89 -40.71
C GLU A 27 5.27 -10.62 -40.14
N ILE A 28 3.97 -10.67 -39.82
CA ILE A 28 3.22 -9.59 -39.17
C ILE A 28 3.51 -9.57 -37.66
N ALA A 29 3.70 -10.75 -37.06
CA ALA A 29 4.05 -10.86 -35.65
C ALA A 29 5.39 -10.18 -35.32
N ASN A 30 6.38 -10.30 -36.22
CA ASN A 30 7.68 -9.67 -36.06
C ASN A 30 7.62 -8.12 -36.22
N GLN A 31 6.69 -7.61 -37.02
CA GLN A 31 6.43 -6.16 -37.15
C GLN A 31 5.60 -5.58 -35.99
N GLN A 32 4.85 -6.42 -35.29
CA GLN A 32 4.02 -6.05 -34.15
C GLN A 32 4.68 -6.31 -32.80
N LYS A 33 5.93 -6.77 -32.78
CA LYS A 33 6.72 -7.09 -31.58
C LYS A 33 6.89 -5.91 -30.61
N ASP A 34 6.77 -4.69 -31.12
CA ASP A 34 6.80 -3.45 -30.32
C ASP A 34 5.45 -2.69 -30.37
N SER A 35 4.39 -3.29 -30.92
CA SER A 35 3.07 -2.66 -30.96
C SER A 35 2.40 -2.72 -29.59
N PRO A 36 1.90 -1.59 -29.06
CA PRO A 36 1.18 -1.60 -27.79
C PRO A 36 -0.05 -2.52 -27.85
N LEU A 37 -0.26 -3.30 -26.80
CA LEU A 37 -1.41 -4.21 -26.69
C LEU A 37 -2.73 -3.43 -26.82
N LYS A 38 -3.58 -3.84 -27.76
CA LYS A 38 -4.92 -3.28 -27.92
C LYS A 38 -5.89 -3.96 -26.95
N LEU A 39 -6.13 -3.30 -25.82
CA LEU A 39 -7.06 -3.78 -24.79
C LEU A 39 -8.50 -3.35 -25.10
N ARG A 40 -9.46 -4.24 -24.83
CA ARG A 40 -10.89 -3.93 -24.97
C ARG A 40 -11.32 -2.90 -23.94
N SER A 41 -10.83 -3.02 -22.72
CA SER A 41 -11.07 -2.09 -21.61
C SER A 41 -10.59 -0.67 -21.94
N THR A 42 -9.40 -0.51 -22.53
CA THR A 42 -8.91 0.83 -22.92
C THR A 42 -9.69 1.41 -24.10
N SER A 43 -10.12 0.57 -25.03
CA SER A 43 -10.97 0.98 -26.16
C SER A 43 -12.36 1.44 -25.72
N SER A 44 -12.89 0.89 -24.62
CA SER A 44 -14.18 1.28 -24.04
C SER A 44 -14.09 2.35 -22.96
N TRP A 45 -12.90 2.82 -22.58
CA TRP A 45 -12.71 3.74 -21.47
C TRP A 45 -13.61 4.99 -21.56
N LYS A 46 -13.68 5.62 -22.74
CA LYS A 46 -14.50 6.84 -22.94
C LYS A 46 -16.00 6.56 -23.14
N LYS A 47 -16.39 5.30 -23.37
CA LYS A 47 -17.74 4.91 -23.82
C LYS A 47 -18.53 4.12 -22.79
N ARG A 48 -17.87 3.51 -21.82
CA ARG A 48 -18.44 2.73 -20.72
C ARG A 48 -17.79 3.16 -19.41
N ASP A 49 -18.43 2.84 -18.29
CA ASP A 49 -17.88 3.06 -16.94
C ASP A 49 -16.74 2.05 -16.63
N THR A 50 -15.75 1.97 -17.53
CA THR A 50 -14.60 1.07 -17.41
C THR A 50 -13.69 1.62 -16.33
N LYS A 51 -13.35 0.81 -15.34
CA LYS A 51 -12.51 1.20 -14.21
C LYS A 51 -11.08 0.73 -14.43
N LEU A 52 -10.16 1.31 -13.66
CA LEU A 52 -8.73 0.97 -13.74
C LEU A 52 -8.48 -0.52 -13.48
N TRP A 53 -9.19 -1.11 -12.52
CA TRP A 53 -9.05 -2.53 -12.19
C TRP A 53 -9.54 -3.45 -13.32
N ASP A 54 -10.51 -3.06 -14.15
CA ASP A 54 -10.91 -3.84 -15.32
C ASP A 54 -9.74 -4.01 -16.31
N ILE A 55 -8.95 -2.95 -16.46
CA ILE A 55 -7.78 -2.92 -17.34
C ILE A 55 -6.68 -3.79 -16.77
N ILE A 56 -6.43 -3.69 -15.45
CA ILE A 56 -5.46 -4.55 -14.76
C ILE A 56 -5.85 -6.01 -14.92
N ALA A 57 -7.13 -6.36 -14.71
CA ALA A 57 -7.62 -7.73 -14.85
C ALA A 57 -7.46 -8.25 -16.28
N GLU A 58 -7.70 -7.42 -17.31
CA GLU A 58 -7.48 -7.79 -18.71
C GLU A 58 -5.99 -8.01 -18.99
N ILE A 59 -5.12 -7.09 -18.56
CA ILE A 59 -3.66 -7.21 -18.73
C ILE A 59 -3.14 -8.50 -18.07
N VAL A 60 -3.54 -8.75 -16.83
CA VAL A 60 -3.09 -9.94 -16.07
C VAL A 60 -3.52 -11.22 -16.77
N LYS A 61 -4.75 -11.29 -17.28
CA LYS A 61 -5.24 -12.47 -18.02
C LYS A 61 -4.54 -12.68 -19.36
N LEU A 62 -4.21 -11.59 -20.07
CA LEU A 62 -3.49 -11.68 -21.34
C LEU A 62 -2.03 -12.08 -21.11
N CYS A 63 -1.36 -11.43 -20.16
CA CYS A 63 0.07 -11.55 -19.93
C CYS A 63 0.46 -12.74 -19.06
N MET A 64 -0.44 -13.65 -18.70
CA MET A 64 -0.13 -14.83 -17.88
C MET A 64 -0.68 -16.11 -18.50
N TYR A 65 0.09 -17.19 -18.43
CA TYR A 65 -0.34 -18.51 -18.91
C TYR A 65 0.02 -19.63 -17.91
N PRO A 66 -0.96 -20.43 -17.47
CA PRO A 66 -2.40 -20.27 -17.73
C PRO A 66 -2.92 -18.94 -17.13
N ALA A 67 -4.01 -18.42 -17.69
CA ALA A 67 -4.62 -17.19 -17.16
C ALA A 67 -5.08 -17.45 -15.70
N PRO A 68 -4.72 -16.58 -14.75
CA PRO A 68 -5.06 -16.81 -13.35
C PRO A 68 -6.57 -16.68 -13.13
N LEU A 69 -7.09 -17.54 -12.24
CA LEU A 69 -8.50 -17.48 -11.82
C LEU A 69 -8.83 -16.18 -11.07
N ASN A 70 -7.86 -15.67 -10.30
CA ASN A 70 -7.95 -14.39 -9.61
C ASN A 70 -6.80 -13.48 -10.08
N PRO A 71 -7.07 -12.43 -10.87
CA PRO A 71 -6.04 -11.50 -11.32
C PRO A 71 -5.53 -10.57 -10.19
N PHE A 72 -6.23 -10.52 -9.05
CA PHE A 72 -5.88 -9.72 -7.87
C PHE A 72 -5.46 -10.61 -6.69
N THR A 73 -4.90 -11.79 -6.97
CA THR A 73 -4.44 -12.71 -5.91
C THR A 73 -3.46 -12.01 -4.98
N VAL A 74 -3.73 -12.06 -3.68
CA VAL A 74 -2.92 -11.37 -2.67
C VAL A 74 -1.71 -12.24 -2.28
N ASP A 75 -0.51 -11.69 -2.40
CA ASP A 75 0.69 -12.33 -1.82
C ASP A 75 0.81 -11.96 -0.34
N PHE A 76 0.33 -12.85 0.53
CA PHE A 76 0.41 -12.65 1.97
C PHE A 76 1.84 -12.67 2.52
N LYS A 77 2.78 -13.36 1.85
CA LYS A 77 4.18 -13.45 2.30
C LYS A 77 4.90 -12.13 2.13
N TYR A 78 4.53 -11.35 1.11
CA TYR A 78 5.06 -9.99 0.93
C TYR A 78 4.81 -9.13 2.17
N PHE A 79 3.59 -9.15 2.70
CA PHE A 79 3.25 -8.37 3.89
C PHE A 79 4.01 -8.83 5.14
N GLU A 80 4.23 -10.14 5.29
CA GLU A 80 4.99 -10.70 6.43
C GLU A 80 6.44 -10.17 6.48
N GLY A 81 7.02 -9.79 5.34
CA GLY A 81 8.34 -9.18 5.25
C GLY A 81 8.40 -7.68 5.58
N LEU A 82 7.25 -6.99 5.71
CA LEU A 82 7.21 -5.55 5.96
C LEU A 82 7.33 -5.21 7.45
N PRO A 83 7.97 -4.06 7.79
CA PRO A 83 7.92 -3.47 9.12
C PRO A 83 6.47 -3.27 9.60
N SER A 84 6.24 -3.36 10.91
CA SER A 84 4.88 -3.40 11.48
C SER A 84 3.98 -2.22 11.08
N GLY A 85 4.51 -0.99 11.11
CA GLY A 85 3.76 0.21 10.69
C GLY A 85 3.44 0.23 9.19
N GLU A 86 4.42 -0.09 8.35
CA GLU A 86 4.24 -0.17 6.89
C GLU A 86 3.27 -1.27 6.50
N ARG A 87 3.38 -2.44 7.15
CA ARG A 87 2.47 -3.57 6.97
C ARG A 87 1.02 -3.19 7.24
N LEU A 88 0.78 -2.43 8.31
CA LEU A 88 -0.54 -1.93 8.68
C LEU A 88 -1.16 -1.04 7.59
N ILE A 89 -0.39 -0.08 7.10
CA ILE A 89 -0.84 0.83 6.05
C ILE A 89 -1.08 0.05 4.74
N ALA A 90 -0.14 -0.81 4.36
CA ALA A 90 -0.20 -1.58 3.12
C ALA A 90 -1.39 -2.56 3.10
N THR A 91 -1.62 -3.30 4.20
CA THR A 91 -2.75 -4.23 4.31
C THR A 91 -4.09 -3.50 4.31
N GLY A 92 -4.20 -2.35 4.98
CA GLY A 92 -5.41 -1.52 4.98
C GLY A 92 -5.72 -0.93 3.60
N ALA A 93 -4.70 -0.42 2.91
CA ALA A 93 -4.82 0.08 1.54
C ALA A 93 -5.25 -1.02 0.57
N MET A 94 -4.64 -2.20 0.67
CA MET A 94 -4.99 -3.36 -0.15
C MET A 94 -6.43 -3.83 0.12
N ALA A 95 -6.86 -3.89 1.38
CA ALA A 95 -8.25 -4.26 1.72
C ALA A 95 -9.26 -3.25 1.12
N SER A 96 -8.97 -1.95 1.23
CA SER A 96 -9.79 -0.90 0.61
C SER A 96 -9.86 -1.02 -0.90
N PHE A 97 -8.74 -1.36 -1.55
CA PHE A 97 -8.69 -1.60 -2.99
C PHE A 97 -9.54 -2.81 -3.41
N LEU A 98 -9.35 -3.96 -2.76
CA LEU A 98 -10.10 -5.19 -3.08
C LEU A 98 -11.60 -5.02 -2.83
N GLN A 99 -11.98 -4.26 -1.81
CA GLN A 99 -13.39 -3.92 -1.58
C GLN A 99 -14.00 -3.15 -2.76
N LYS A 100 -13.26 -2.19 -3.35
CA LYS A 100 -13.71 -1.47 -4.55
C LYS A 100 -13.83 -2.39 -5.76
N VAL A 101 -12.89 -3.32 -5.92
CA VAL A 101 -12.92 -4.31 -7.01
C VAL A 101 -14.19 -5.17 -6.92
N VAL A 102 -14.48 -5.74 -5.76
CA VAL A 102 -15.66 -6.61 -5.58
C VAL A 102 -16.97 -5.86 -5.78
N THR A 103 -17.05 -4.59 -5.39
CA THR A 103 -18.26 -3.77 -5.55
C THR A 103 -18.46 -3.25 -6.98
N SER A 104 -17.44 -3.30 -7.83
CA SER A 104 -17.48 -2.63 -9.14
C SER A 104 -18.30 -3.33 -10.22
N GLY A 105 -18.74 -4.57 -9.98
CA GLY A 105 -19.60 -5.32 -10.89
C GLY A 105 -19.52 -6.82 -10.65
N GLU A 106 -20.22 -7.60 -11.47
CA GLU A 106 -20.13 -9.06 -11.44
C GLU A 106 -18.96 -9.55 -12.30
N HIS A 107 -17.91 -10.03 -11.64
CA HIS A 107 -16.79 -10.69 -12.31
C HIS A 107 -16.65 -12.13 -11.83
N ALA A 108 -16.23 -13.02 -12.74
CA ALA A 108 -16.01 -14.44 -12.44
C ALA A 108 -14.99 -14.69 -11.30
N TYR A 109 -14.13 -13.70 -11.02
CA TYR A 109 -13.12 -13.78 -9.96
C TYR A 109 -13.59 -13.22 -8.61
N ASN A 110 -14.79 -12.64 -8.52
CA ASN A 110 -15.26 -11.94 -7.31
C ASN A 110 -15.24 -12.83 -6.07
N ALA A 111 -15.67 -14.09 -6.18
CA ALA A 111 -15.65 -15.03 -5.06
C ALA A 111 -14.23 -15.20 -4.48
N ARG A 112 -13.22 -15.32 -5.36
CA ARG A 112 -11.82 -15.49 -4.96
C ARG A 112 -11.23 -14.20 -4.39
N VAL A 113 -11.59 -13.05 -4.95
CA VAL A 113 -11.17 -11.74 -4.39
C VAL A 113 -11.80 -11.53 -3.01
N LEU A 114 -13.04 -11.98 -2.80
CA LEU A 114 -13.71 -11.89 -1.52
C LEU A 114 -13.05 -12.80 -0.47
N ASP A 115 -12.64 -14.02 -0.84
CA ASP A 115 -11.86 -14.92 0.02
C ASP A 115 -10.55 -14.24 0.47
N ASP A 116 -9.79 -13.69 -0.49
CA ASP A 116 -8.54 -12.97 -0.21
C ASP A 116 -8.77 -11.72 0.65
N LEU A 117 -9.83 -10.96 0.39
CA LEU A 117 -10.23 -9.78 1.18
C LEU A 117 -10.55 -10.17 2.63
N GLY A 118 -11.26 -11.28 2.84
CA GLY A 118 -11.59 -11.78 4.17
C GLY A 118 -10.34 -12.13 4.97
N GLU A 119 -9.42 -12.89 4.37
CA GLU A 119 -8.16 -13.26 5.01
C GLU A 119 -7.26 -12.05 5.26
N LEU A 120 -7.16 -11.13 4.31
CA LEU A 120 -6.39 -9.89 4.45
C LEU A 120 -6.93 -9.02 5.57
N THR A 121 -8.24 -8.85 5.66
CA THR A 121 -8.91 -8.07 6.70
C THR A 121 -8.67 -8.68 8.08
N ARG A 122 -8.78 -10.01 8.21
CA ARG A 122 -8.48 -10.73 9.45
C ARG A 122 -7.04 -10.49 9.90
N ARG A 123 -6.07 -10.55 8.99
CA ARG A 123 -4.65 -10.27 9.28
C ARG A 123 -4.43 -8.82 9.68
N HIS A 124 -5.02 -7.87 8.95
CA HIS A 124 -4.91 -6.44 9.24
C HIS A 124 -5.36 -6.11 10.66
N PHE A 125 -6.51 -6.62 11.10
CA PHE A 125 -6.99 -6.39 12.47
C PHE A 125 -6.11 -7.06 13.54
N LYS A 126 -5.57 -8.25 13.26
CA LYS A 126 -4.60 -8.89 14.16
C LYS A 126 -3.32 -8.06 14.32
N ASP A 127 -2.81 -7.53 13.22
CA ASP A 127 -1.63 -6.66 13.22
C ASP A 127 -1.92 -5.33 13.93
N LEU A 128 -3.10 -4.75 13.72
CA LEU A 128 -3.54 -3.53 14.42
C LEU A 128 -3.55 -3.72 15.93
N GLN A 129 -4.16 -4.81 16.42
CA GLN A 129 -4.18 -5.12 17.85
C GLN A 129 -2.77 -5.31 18.43
N THR A 130 -1.90 -5.98 17.67
CA THR A 130 -0.51 -6.23 18.10
C THR A 130 0.29 -4.93 18.15
N PHE A 131 0.13 -4.07 17.13
CA PHE A 131 0.80 -2.78 17.05
C PHE A 131 0.34 -1.84 18.17
N THR A 132 -0.97 -1.72 18.42
CA THR A 132 -1.49 -0.90 19.51
C THR A 132 -0.95 -1.35 20.87
N ARG A 133 -0.87 -2.67 21.12
CA ARG A 133 -0.29 -3.19 22.38
C ARG A 133 1.18 -2.79 22.53
N GLN A 134 1.97 -2.89 21.47
CA GLN A 134 3.39 -2.52 21.48
C GLN A 134 3.59 -1.01 21.73
N SER A 135 2.74 -0.17 21.13
CA SER A 135 2.77 1.28 21.36
C SER A 135 2.46 1.65 22.81
N HIS A 136 1.49 0.98 23.45
CA HIS A 136 1.15 1.23 24.86
C HIS A 136 2.26 0.78 25.82
N SER A 137 2.93 -0.35 25.54
CA SER A 137 4.07 -0.81 26.36
C SER A 137 5.31 0.10 26.23
N ALA A 138 5.54 0.71 25.06
CA ALA A 138 6.64 1.65 24.87
C ALA A 138 6.38 3.02 25.55
N GLY A 139 5.11 3.45 25.61
CA GLY A 139 4.71 4.67 26.30
C GLY A 139 4.82 4.59 27.84
N ALA A 140 4.63 3.41 28.43
CA ALA A 140 4.70 3.21 29.88
C ALA A 140 6.13 3.26 30.47
N ASN A 141 7.17 3.06 29.64
CA ASN A 141 8.57 3.08 30.08
C ASN A 141 9.24 4.48 29.99
N SER A 142 8.48 5.53 29.61
CA SER A 142 9.02 6.89 29.37
C SER A 142 8.57 7.92 30.41
N GLN A 143 8.21 7.51 31.63
CA GLN A 143 7.89 8.42 32.74
C GLN A 143 8.50 7.94 34.07
N SER A 144 9.77 8.27 34.27
CA SER A 144 10.35 8.37 35.61
C SER A 144 11.44 9.45 35.64
N TYR A 145 11.05 10.70 35.44
CA TYR A 145 11.82 11.81 35.99
C TYR A 145 11.40 11.96 37.46
N GLN A 146 12.19 11.40 38.37
CA GLN A 146 12.06 11.68 39.79
C GLN A 146 12.47 13.12 40.05
N VAL A 147 11.50 13.97 40.40
CA VAL A 147 11.77 15.28 41.01
C VAL A 147 12.24 15.03 42.45
N PRO A 148 13.41 15.53 42.89
CA PRO A 148 13.86 15.37 44.27
C PRO A 148 12.92 16.12 45.22
N PRO A 149 12.64 15.59 46.43
CA PRO A 149 11.79 16.27 47.41
C PRO A 149 12.48 17.56 47.89
N GLN A 150 11.84 18.71 47.63
CA GLN A 150 12.24 19.98 48.19
C GLN A 150 11.83 20.02 49.67
N GLN A 151 12.79 20.20 50.56
CA GLN A 151 12.57 20.42 51.98
C GLN A 151 11.83 21.75 52.18
N GLU A 152 10.73 21.72 52.95
CA GLU A 152 9.99 22.89 53.41
C GLU A 152 10.90 23.81 54.24
N THR A 153 11.36 24.91 53.63
CA THR A 153 11.88 26.07 54.38
C THR A 153 10.76 27.09 54.57
N LEU A 154 10.16 27.00 55.76
CA LEU A 154 9.26 27.96 56.36
C LEU A 154 9.92 29.35 56.45
N TYR A 155 9.50 30.31 55.62
CA TYR A 155 9.71 31.73 55.89
C TYR A 155 8.46 32.54 55.59
N HIS A 156 7.79 32.96 56.66
CA HIS A 156 6.91 34.11 56.69
C HIS A 156 7.69 35.40 56.40
N GLN A 157 6.97 36.40 55.87
CA GLN A 157 7.15 37.85 56.11
C GLN A 157 7.69 38.71 54.94
N SER A 158 6.73 39.33 54.23
CA SER A 158 6.66 40.68 53.65
C SER A 158 7.94 41.47 53.30
N GLY A 159 8.10 41.79 52.01
CA GLY A 159 8.96 42.86 51.47
C GLY A 159 8.62 43.16 50.00
N PRO A 160 8.81 44.41 49.49
CA PRO A 160 8.24 44.84 48.21
C PRO A 160 9.04 44.38 46.99
N LEU A 161 8.33 44.14 45.87
CA LEU A 161 8.88 43.70 44.59
C LEU A 161 9.88 44.71 44.00
N PRO A 162 11.03 44.26 43.45
CA PRO A 162 11.92 45.12 42.66
C PRO A 162 11.36 45.39 41.25
N PRO A 163 11.68 46.56 40.64
CA PRO A 163 11.07 47.01 39.40
C PRO A 163 11.64 46.32 38.15
N TYR A 164 10.77 46.13 37.16
CA TYR A 164 11.10 45.66 35.81
C TYR A 164 12.01 46.66 35.08
N SER A 165 13.15 46.19 34.58
CA SER A 165 13.99 46.93 33.63
C SER A 165 13.66 46.52 32.19
N SER A 166 12.94 47.39 31.49
CA SER A 166 12.77 47.34 30.03
C SER A 166 13.91 48.10 29.37
N GLN A 167 14.74 47.44 28.56
CA GLN A 167 15.61 48.11 27.58
C GLN A 167 15.47 47.46 26.21
N TYR A 168 14.64 48.06 25.37
CA TYR A 168 14.81 48.05 23.92
C TYR A 168 15.13 49.49 23.51
N GLN A 169 16.32 49.72 22.96
CA GLN A 169 16.60 50.92 22.18
C GLN A 169 17.23 50.49 20.86
N THR A 170 16.49 50.81 19.81
CA THR A 170 16.83 50.79 18.39
C THR A 170 18.13 51.54 18.07
N GLN A 171 18.89 51.01 17.12
CA GLN A 171 19.25 51.72 15.89
C GLN A 171 19.14 50.80 14.69
#